data_AF-A0A0V0GW10-F1
#
_entry.id   AF-A0A0V0GW10-F1
#
_cell.length_a   1.000
_cell.length_b   1.000
_cell.length_c   1.000
_cell.angle_alpha   90.00
_cell.angle_beta   90.00
_cell.angle_gamma   90.00
#
_symmetry.space_group_name_H-M   'P 1'
#
loop_
_entity.id
_entity.type
_entity.pdbx_description
1 polymer ?
#
loop_
_entity_poly.entity_id
_entity_poly.type
_entity_poly.pdbx_seq_one_letter_code
_entity_poly.pdbx_strand_id
1 'polypeptide(L)'
;MAHFSSKGPNVIDPNILKPDITAPGFNILAAWSEASSPLKIPEDRRVVKYNMQSGTSMSCPHVAAVIALLKSIHPDWSSAAIRSALMTTSTTNNVVGRPITNATGNDGNPFEYGAGHFRPSRAVDPGLIYDATYTDYLLYLCSQNIRLDSSYNCPKKVPAASNLNYPSLAIANMRGS
;
A
#
# COMPACT_ATOMS: atom_id res chain seq x y z
N MET A 1 -4.32 -7.14 -12.32
CA MET A 1 -3.37 -7.35 -11.21
C MET A 1 -2.37 -8.43 -11.61
N ALA A 2 -1.12 -8.35 -11.17
CA ALA A 2 -0.13 -9.37 -11.46
C ALA A 2 -0.39 -10.65 -10.65
N HIS A 3 -0.14 -11.83 -11.24
CA HIS A 3 -0.40 -13.13 -10.60
C HIS A 3 0.45 -13.36 -9.34
N PHE A 4 1.65 -12.78 -9.29
CA PHE A 4 2.59 -12.90 -8.16
C PHE A 4 2.33 -11.90 -7.03
N SER A 5 1.42 -10.94 -7.21
CA SER A 5 1.14 -9.95 -6.17
C SER A 5 0.47 -10.65 -4.99
N SER A 6 1.06 -10.54 -3.80
CA SER A 6 0.44 -11.04 -2.57
C SER A 6 -0.92 -10.39 -2.35
N LYS A 7 -1.83 -11.16 -1.75
CA LYS A 7 -3.21 -10.78 -1.50
C LYS A 7 -3.47 -10.77 0.00
N GLY A 8 -4.43 -9.96 0.43
CA GLY A 8 -4.99 -10.05 1.77
C GLY A 8 -5.85 -11.30 1.97
N PRO A 9 -6.50 -11.43 3.15
CA PRO A 9 -6.52 -10.45 4.23
C PRO A 9 -5.17 -10.33 4.96
N ASN A 10 -5.02 -9.26 5.74
CA ASN A 10 -3.92 -9.15 6.69
C ASN A 10 -4.02 -10.27 7.73
N VAL A 11 -3.01 -11.14 7.80
CA VAL A 11 -2.99 -12.28 8.72
C VAL A 11 -2.77 -11.89 10.19
N ILE A 12 -2.26 -10.67 10.44
CA ILE A 12 -1.99 -10.15 11.79
C ILE A 12 -3.26 -9.52 12.38
N ASP A 13 -3.89 -8.60 11.64
CA ASP A 13 -5.20 -8.04 11.99
C ASP A 13 -6.08 -8.00 10.74
N PRO A 14 -6.99 -8.98 10.56
CA PRO A 14 -7.87 -9.04 9.40
C PRO A 14 -8.88 -7.88 9.31
N ASN A 15 -9.02 -7.04 10.35
CA ASN A 15 -9.85 -5.84 10.31
C ASN A 15 -9.13 -4.64 9.68
N ILE A 16 -7.82 -4.75 9.42
CA ILE A 16 -7.06 -3.77 8.62
C ILE A 16 -6.87 -4.34 7.22
N LEU A 17 -7.50 -3.69 6.23
CA LEU A 17 -7.41 -4.08 4.83
C LEU A 17 -5.95 -4.01 4.34
N LYS A 18 -5.48 -5.07 3.68
CA LYS A 18 -4.22 -5.10 2.94
C LYS A 18 -4.37 -5.81 1.58
N PRO A 19 -3.63 -5.38 0.54
CA PRO A 19 -2.70 -4.24 0.53
C PRO A 19 -3.41 -2.88 0.62
N ASP A 20 -2.67 -1.78 0.80
CA ASP A 20 -3.28 -0.43 0.89
C ASP A 20 -3.61 0.14 -0.49
N ILE A 21 -2.74 -0.08 -1.48
CA ILE A 21 -2.79 0.59 -2.78
C ILE A 21 -2.05 -0.25 -3.82
N THR A 22 -2.33 -0.02 -5.11
CA THR A 22 -1.59 -0.64 -6.22
C THR A 22 -0.88 0.39 -7.10
N ALA A 23 0.28 -0.01 -7.63
CA ALA A 23 1.13 0.80 -8.50
C ALA A 23 1.88 -0.08 -9.50
N PRO A 24 2.41 0.49 -10.61
CA PRO A 24 3.10 -0.27 -11.66
C PRO A 24 4.30 -1.06 -11.13
N GLY A 25 4.29 -2.38 -11.35
CA GLY A 25 5.37 -3.29 -10.94
C GLY A 25 5.57 -4.48 -11.87
N PHE A 26 5.00 -4.45 -13.08
CA PHE A 26 5.11 -5.51 -14.06
C PHE A 26 5.85 -4.98 -15.29
N ASN A 27 6.95 -5.63 -15.67
CA ASN A 27 7.83 -5.23 -16.77
C ASN A 27 8.30 -3.77 -16.67
N ILE A 28 8.79 -3.39 -15.49
CA ILE A 28 9.35 -2.07 -15.24
C ILE A 28 10.81 -2.06 -15.72
N LEU A 29 11.12 -1.16 -16.65
CA LEU A 29 12.49 -0.88 -17.08
C LEU A 29 13.18 0.04 -16.06
N ALA A 30 14.29 -0.41 -15.50
CA ALA A 30 15.09 0.37 -14.56
C ALA A 30 16.59 0.15 -14.78
N ALA A 31 17.42 1.00 -14.18
CA ALA A 31 18.87 0.86 -14.22
C ALA A 31 19.31 -0.49 -13.66
N TRP A 32 20.36 -1.05 -14.24
CA TRP A 32 20.89 -2.36 -13.87
C TRP A 32 22.41 -2.32 -13.77
N SER A 33 22.96 -3.12 -12.86
CA SER A 33 24.41 -3.21 -12.71
C SER A 33 25.02 -3.94 -13.91
N GLU A 34 26.00 -3.31 -14.56
CA GLU A 34 26.77 -3.94 -15.64
C GLU A 34 27.62 -5.12 -15.15
N ALA A 35 27.75 -5.32 -13.84
CA ALA A 35 28.40 -6.47 -13.22
C ALA A 35 27.48 -7.71 -13.08
N SER A 36 26.19 -7.61 -13.42
CA SER A 36 25.22 -8.69 -13.30
C SER A 36 24.44 -8.90 -14.59
N SER A 37 24.33 -10.15 -15.04
CA SER A 37 23.57 -10.47 -16.24
C SER A 37 22.05 -10.32 -16.01
N PRO A 38 21.28 -9.96 -17.06
CA PRO A 38 19.84 -9.72 -16.93
C PRO A 38 19.04 -10.91 -16.39
N LEU A 39 19.39 -12.14 -16.78
CA LEU A 39 18.69 -13.36 -16.36
C LEU A 39 19.21 -13.95 -15.06
N LYS A 40 20.36 -13.48 -14.54
CA LYS A 40 21.01 -14.02 -13.34
C LYS A 40 21.28 -15.53 -13.41
N ILE A 41 21.56 -16.05 -14.60
CA ILE A 41 21.99 -17.44 -14.82
C ILE A 41 23.44 -17.46 -15.34
N PRO A 42 24.23 -18.51 -15.06
CA PRO A 42 25.65 -18.58 -15.46
C PRO A 42 25.91 -18.45 -16.96
N GLU A 43 24.95 -18.85 -17.79
CA GLU A 43 25.05 -18.86 -19.26
C GLU A 43 24.79 -17.48 -19.86
N ASP A 44 24.09 -16.59 -19.15
CA ASP A 44 23.78 -15.25 -19.63
C ASP A 44 24.99 -14.34 -19.42
N ARG A 45 25.69 -14.03 -20.52
CA ARG A 45 26.86 -13.15 -20.55
C ARG A 45 26.54 -11.71 -20.99
N ARG A 46 25.27 -11.36 -21.16
CA ARG A 46 24.89 -10.01 -21.63
C ARG A 46 25.20 -8.98 -20.55
N VAL A 47 25.67 -7.82 -20.99
CA VAL A 47 25.87 -6.63 -20.17
C VAL A 47 24.90 -5.56 -20.65
N VAL A 48 24.09 -5.02 -19.73
CA VAL A 48 23.06 -4.03 -20.04
C VAL A 48 23.07 -2.92 -18.99
N LYS A 49 22.74 -1.70 -19.41
CA LYS A 49 22.58 -0.56 -18.50
C LYS A 49 21.20 -0.49 -17.86
N TYR A 50 20.23 -1.16 -18.49
CA TYR A 50 18.84 -1.21 -18.05
C TYR A 50 18.29 -2.63 -18.21
N ASN A 51 17.42 -3.03 -17.28
CA ASN A 51 16.78 -4.33 -17.30
C ASN A 51 15.27 -4.17 -17.02
N MET A 52 14.46 -5.05 -17.60
CA MET A 52 13.04 -5.15 -17.28
C MET A 52 12.83 -6.18 -16.19
N GLN A 53 12.21 -5.76 -15.10
CA GLN A 53 11.92 -6.63 -13.96
C GLN A 53 10.46 -6.49 -13.53
N SER A 54 9.96 -7.53 -12.87
CA SER A 54 8.60 -7.60 -12.36
C SER A 54 8.62 -7.97 -10.89
N GLY A 55 7.81 -7.28 -10.10
CA GLY A 55 7.71 -7.51 -8.66
C GLY A 55 7.06 -6.35 -7.93
N THR A 56 6.53 -6.62 -6.75
CA THR A 56 6.11 -5.57 -5.82
C THR A 56 7.27 -4.67 -5.39
N SER A 57 8.51 -5.20 -5.44
CA SER A 57 9.75 -4.43 -5.32
C SER A 57 9.92 -3.35 -6.39
N MET A 58 9.24 -3.47 -7.54
CA MET A 58 9.20 -2.42 -8.58
C MET A 58 8.01 -1.48 -8.40
N SER A 59 6.89 -1.93 -7.81
CA SER A 59 5.77 -1.04 -7.43
C SER A 59 6.13 -0.10 -6.28
N CYS A 60 6.82 -0.60 -5.25
CA CYS A 60 7.19 0.17 -4.06
C CYS A 60 7.90 1.50 -4.36
N PRO A 61 8.96 1.57 -5.18
CA PRO A 61 9.66 2.84 -5.45
C PRO A 61 8.79 3.87 -6.18
N HIS A 62 7.79 3.46 -6.97
CA HIS A 62 6.84 4.41 -7.58
C HIS A 62 6.01 5.12 -6.51
N VAL A 63 5.48 4.36 -5.53
CA VAL A 63 4.72 4.93 -4.42
C VAL A 63 5.62 5.79 -3.53
N ALA A 64 6.84 5.32 -3.21
CA ALA A 64 7.79 6.06 -2.40
C ALA A 64 8.19 7.41 -3.02
N ALA A 65 8.41 7.46 -4.35
CA ALA A 65 8.69 8.70 -5.06
C ALA A 65 7.52 9.70 -4.95
N VAL A 66 6.28 9.22 -5.10
CA VAL A 66 5.10 10.07 -4.96
C VAL A 66 4.92 10.55 -3.53
N ILE A 67 5.19 9.70 -2.52
CA ILE A 67 5.19 10.10 -1.11
C ILE A 67 6.20 11.24 -0.87
N ALA A 68 7.41 11.14 -1.42
CA ALA A 68 8.43 12.19 -1.29
C ALA A 68 7.97 13.51 -1.94
N LEU A 69 7.33 13.45 -3.11
CA LEU A 69 6.76 14.62 -3.77
C LEU A 69 5.61 15.24 -2.96
N LEU A 70 4.70 14.42 -2.45
CA LEU A 70 3.59 14.89 -1.60
C LEU A 70 4.12 15.54 -0.32
N LYS A 71 5.16 14.96 0.30
CA LYS A 71 5.80 15.55 1.49
C LYS A 71 6.53 16.86 1.18
N SER A 72 7.04 17.03 -0.04
CA SER A 72 7.63 18.29 -0.50
C SER A 72 6.57 19.38 -0.68
N ILE A 73 5.40 19.02 -1.24
CA ILE A 73 4.29 19.95 -1.48
C ILE A 73 3.56 20.30 -0.18
N HIS A 74 3.40 19.31 0.71
CA HIS A 74 2.73 19.44 2.01
C HIS A 74 3.69 19.04 3.15
N PRO A 75 4.64 19.90 3.54
CA PRO A 75 5.65 19.59 4.54
C PRO A 75 5.09 19.27 5.93
N ASP A 76 3.89 19.75 6.24
CA ASP A 76 3.17 19.57 7.50
C ASP A 76 2.38 18.26 7.57
N TRP A 77 2.07 17.62 6.43
CA TRP A 77 1.31 16.38 6.43
C TRP A 77 2.04 15.25 7.15
N SER A 78 1.30 14.53 8.00
CA SER A 78 1.79 13.31 8.64
C SER A 78 1.95 12.18 7.61
N SER A 79 2.64 11.11 7.99
CA SER A 79 2.70 9.88 7.18
C SER A 79 1.31 9.26 6.96
N ALA A 80 0.40 9.39 7.92
CA ALA A 80 -0.98 8.90 7.80
C ALA A 80 -1.81 9.77 6.85
N ALA A 81 -1.63 11.09 6.89
CA ALA A 81 -2.23 12.03 5.96
C ALA A 81 -1.84 11.73 4.51
N ILE A 82 -0.54 11.52 4.23
CA ILE A 82 -0.06 11.16 2.89
C ILE A 82 -0.63 9.81 2.43
N ARG A 83 -0.63 8.80 3.31
CA ARG A 83 -1.26 7.50 3.01
C ARG A 83 -2.73 7.68 2.67
N SER A 84 -3.46 8.47 3.46
CA SER A 84 -4.87 8.76 3.22
C SER A 84 -5.06 9.41 1.85
N ALA A 85 -4.31 10.47 1.54
CA ALA A 85 -4.41 11.17 0.26
C ALA A 85 -4.20 10.24 -0.93
N LEU A 86 -3.21 9.33 -0.84
CA LEU A 86 -2.98 8.33 -1.88
C LEU A 86 -4.14 7.33 -2.01
N MET A 87 -4.64 6.81 -0.89
CA MET A 87 -5.71 5.81 -0.90
C MET A 87 -7.05 6.39 -1.37
N THR A 88 -7.49 7.51 -0.79
CA THR A 88 -8.82 8.08 -1.09
C THR A 88 -8.94 8.67 -2.50
N THR A 89 -7.81 8.97 -3.16
CA THR A 89 -7.78 9.50 -4.54
C THR A 89 -7.45 8.46 -5.60
N SER A 90 -7.25 7.20 -5.18
CA SER A 90 -7.02 6.06 -6.07
C SER A 90 -8.23 5.74 -6.94
N THR A 91 -8.04 4.91 -7.96
CA THR A 91 -9.15 4.43 -8.80
C THR A 91 -9.19 2.92 -8.86
N THR A 92 -10.40 2.37 -8.77
CA THR A 92 -10.69 0.94 -8.96
C THR A 92 -10.98 0.59 -10.41
N ASN A 93 -10.92 1.58 -11.32
CA ASN A 93 -11.16 1.40 -12.74
C ASN A 93 -9.84 1.39 -13.53
N ASN A 94 -9.79 0.59 -14.57
CA ASN A 94 -8.72 0.58 -15.56
C ASN A 94 -8.89 1.73 -16.57
N VAL A 95 -7.96 1.81 -17.52
CA VAL A 95 -7.90 2.89 -18.52
C VAL A 95 -9.11 2.96 -19.46
N VAL A 96 -9.87 1.87 -19.61
CA VAL A 96 -11.12 1.82 -20.41
C VAL A 96 -12.37 2.00 -19.55
N GLY A 97 -12.23 2.39 -18.28
CA GLY A 97 -13.34 2.67 -17.37
C GLY A 97 -14.01 1.43 -16.77
N ARG A 98 -13.44 0.23 -16.93
CA ARG A 98 -13.94 -1.01 -16.32
C ARG A 98 -13.22 -1.31 -15.01
N PRO A 99 -13.77 -2.16 -14.12
CA PRO A 99 -13.08 -2.59 -12.91
C PRO A 99 -11.67 -3.13 -13.20
N ILE A 100 -10.73 -2.87 -12.28
CA ILE A 100 -9.41 -3.52 -12.31
C ILE A 100 -9.63 -5.02 -12.19
N THR A 101 -9.09 -5.79 -13.14
CA THR A 101 -9.18 -7.25 -13.13
C THR A 101 -8.01 -7.88 -12.39
N ASN A 102 -8.19 -9.10 -11.91
CA ASN A 102 -7.13 -9.95 -11.39
C ASN A 102 -6.35 -10.64 -12.54
N ALA A 103 -5.39 -11.49 -12.19
CA ALA A 103 -4.55 -12.15 -13.20
C ALA A 103 -5.29 -13.21 -14.05
N THR A 104 -6.45 -13.69 -13.60
CA THR A 104 -7.29 -14.63 -14.34
C THR A 104 -8.34 -13.93 -15.21
N GLY A 105 -8.35 -12.59 -15.22
CA GLY A 105 -9.29 -11.78 -15.99
C GLY A 105 -10.64 -11.53 -15.31
N ASN A 106 -10.84 -12.01 -14.08
CA ASN A 106 -12.04 -11.70 -13.29
C ASN A 106 -11.90 -10.33 -12.63
N ASP A 107 -13.01 -9.73 -12.20
CA ASP A 107 -12.98 -8.50 -11.42
C ASP A 107 -12.13 -8.67 -10.16
N GLY A 108 -11.22 -7.73 -9.94
CA GLY A 108 -10.37 -7.71 -8.77
C GLY A 108 -11.13 -7.21 -7.54
N ASN A 109 -10.67 -7.59 -6.37
CA ASN A 109 -11.25 -7.14 -5.10
C ASN A 109 -10.23 -6.31 -4.27
N PRO A 110 -10.69 -5.63 -3.19
CA PRO A 110 -9.82 -4.81 -2.35
C PRO A 110 -8.68 -5.59 -1.65
N PHE A 111 -8.80 -6.91 -1.45
CA PHE A 111 -7.68 -7.73 -0.95
C PHE A 111 -6.60 -7.95 -2.02
N GLU A 112 -6.83 -7.57 -3.27
CA GLU A 112 -5.84 -7.64 -4.35
C GLU A 112 -5.21 -6.27 -4.65
N TYR A 113 -6.01 -5.19 -4.70
CA TYR A 113 -5.53 -3.85 -5.09
C TYR A 113 -5.64 -2.76 -4.02
N GLY A 114 -6.17 -3.07 -2.83
CA GLY A 114 -6.41 -2.10 -1.77
C GLY A 114 -7.43 -1.05 -2.17
N ALA A 115 -7.06 0.23 -2.05
CA ALA A 115 -7.86 1.36 -2.53
C ALA A 115 -7.88 1.51 -4.06
N GLY A 116 -7.01 0.78 -4.78
CA GLY A 116 -6.94 0.79 -6.24
C GLY A 116 -5.62 1.35 -6.77
N HIS A 117 -5.61 1.69 -8.06
CA HIS A 117 -4.42 2.23 -8.72
C HIS A 117 -4.21 3.69 -8.30
N PHE A 118 -3.03 3.98 -7.76
CA PHE A 118 -2.68 5.31 -7.30
C PHE A 118 -2.80 6.38 -8.41
N ARG A 119 -3.16 7.61 -8.02
CA ARG A 119 -3.28 8.76 -8.93
C ARG A 119 -2.51 9.94 -8.36
N PRO A 120 -1.20 10.05 -8.65
CA PRO A 120 -0.32 11.05 -8.02
C PRO A 120 -0.83 12.48 -8.11
N SER A 121 -1.34 12.89 -9.28
CA SER A 121 -1.87 14.24 -9.50
C SER A 121 -3.12 14.56 -8.67
N ARG A 122 -3.93 13.55 -8.34
CA ARG A 122 -5.11 13.75 -7.49
C ARG A 122 -4.76 13.73 -6.01
N ALA A 123 -3.74 12.97 -5.62
CA ALA A 123 -3.28 12.90 -4.24
C ALA A 123 -2.68 14.23 -3.72
N VAL A 124 -2.35 15.18 -4.61
CA VAL A 124 -1.88 16.52 -4.23
C VAL A 124 -2.98 17.32 -3.54
N ASP A 125 -4.23 17.18 -3.94
CA ASP A 125 -5.37 17.85 -3.30
C ASP A 125 -6.51 16.86 -3.10
N PRO A 126 -6.45 16.05 -2.02
CA PRO A 126 -7.45 15.02 -1.74
C PRO A 126 -8.76 15.60 -1.20
N GLY A 127 -8.81 16.91 -0.90
CA GLY A 127 -9.88 17.56 -0.15
C GLY A 127 -9.90 17.17 1.33
N LEU A 128 -10.10 15.89 1.64
CA LEU A 128 -10.16 15.34 2.99
C LEU A 128 -9.14 14.23 3.20
N ILE A 129 -8.66 14.12 4.45
CA ILE A 129 -7.72 13.08 4.88
C ILE A 129 -8.18 12.42 6.18
N TYR A 130 -7.87 11.13 6.31
CA TYR A 130 -7.95 10.36 7.54
C TYR A 130 -6.58 10.36 8.20
N ASP A 131 -6.32 11.37 9.04
CA ASP A 131 -5.04 11.51 9.73
C ASP A 131 -4.97 10.65 11.00
N ALA A 132 -3.76 10.24 11.39
CA ALA A 132 -3.48 9.47 12.59
C ALA A 132 -2.09 9.81 13.14
N THR A 133 -2.03 10.05 14.44
CA THR A 133 -0.83 10.37 15.19
C THR A 133 -0.11 9.12 15.67
N TYR A 134 1.14 9.27 16.15
CA TYR A 134 1.87 8.18 16.81
C TYR A 134 1.08 7.60 18.01
N THR A 135 0.41 8.46 18.78
CA THR A 135 -0.41 8.05 19.92
C THR A 135 -1.60 7.19 19.49
N ASP A 136 -2.22 7.47 18.33
CA ASP A 136 -3.32 6.65 17.82
C ASP A 136 -2.87 5.21 17.52
N TYR A 137 -1.65 5.04 16.97
CA TYR A 137 -1.08 3.70 16.77
C TYR A 137 -0.73 3.02 18.09
N LEU A 138 -0.24 3.75 19.09
CA LEU A 138 0.01 3.18 20.43
C LEU A 138 -1.29 2.72 21.08
N LEU A 139 -2.38 3.49 20.97
CA LEU A 139 -3.71 3.09 21.46
C LEU A 139 -4.25 1.87 20.71
N TYR A 140 -4.06 1.80 19.40
CA TYR A 140 -4.37 0.61 18.61
C TYR A 140 -3.56 -0.61 19.09
N LEU A 141 -2.25 -0.47 19.31
CA LEU A 141 -1.41 -1.56 19.81
C LEU A 141 -1.81 -2.00 21.22
N CYS A 142 -2.19 -1.06 22.10
CA CYS A 142 -2.76 -1.37 23.41
C CYS A 142 -4.02 -2.24 23.29
N SER A 143 -4.88 -2.00 22.29
CA SER A 143 -6.09 -2.80 22.07
C SER A 143 -5.78 -4.23 21.61
N GLN A 144 -4.58 -4.45 21.06
CA GLN A 144 -4.06 -5.75 20.63
C GLN A 144 -3.16 -6.41 21.69
N ASN A 145 -3.04 -5.82 22.90
CA ASN A 145 -2.10 -6.24 23.95
C ASN A 145 -0.63 -6.27 23.49
N ILE A 146 -0.25 -5.43 22.53
CA ILE A 146 1.12 -5.29 22.03
C ILE A 146 1.73 -4.02 22.61
N ARG A 147 2.96 -4.11 23.13
CA ARG A 147 3.71 -2.96 23.67
C ARG A 147 4.95 -2.69 22.81
N LEU A 148 4.86 -1.70 21.94
CA LEU A 148 5.99 -1.27 21.10
C LEU A 148 6.92 -0.32 21.84
N ASP A 149 6.35 0.60 22.62
CA ASP A 149 7.07 1.60 23.41
C ASP A 149 6.87 1.30 24.90
N SER A 150 7.97 0.99 25.59
CA SER A 150 7.94 0.69 27.02
C SER A 150 7.62 1.93 27.87
N SER A 151 7.90 3.14 27.36
CA SER A 151 7.63 4.39 28.07
C SER A 151 6.16 4.80 28.04
N TYR A 152 5.41 4.33 27.03
CA TYR A 152 3.98 4.62 26.92
C TYR A 152 3.15 3.67 27.77
N ASN A 153 2.30 4.23 28.63
CA ASN A 153 1.38 3.46 29.46
C ASN A 153 -0.02 3.47 28.85
N CYS A 154 -0.53 2.29 28.49
CA CYS A 154 -1.88 2.14 28.00
C CYS A 154 -2.92 2.65 29.01
N PRO A 155 -3.95 3.40 28.58
CA PRO A 155 -4.99 3.86 29.47
C PRO A 155 -5.81 2.68 30.03
N LYS A 156 -6.40 2.86 31.21
CA LYS A 156 -7.27 1.82 31.82
C LYS A 156 -8.44 1.43 30.91
N LYS A 157 -9.00 2.40 30.19
CA LYS A 157 -10.04 2.20 29.18
C LYS A 157 -9.42 2.39 27.80
N VAL A 158 -9.04 1.28 27.17
CA VAL A 158 -8.45 1.29 25.82
C VAL A 158 -9.55 1.43 24.77
N PRO A 159 -9.40 2.31 23.76
CA PRO A 159 -10.31 2.37 22.62
C PRO A 159 -10.34 1.05 21.84
N ALA A 160 -11.42 0.80 21.10
CA ALA A 160 -11.51 -0.36 20.22
C ALA A 160 -10.49 -0.24 19.08
N ALA A 161 -9.89 -1.37 18.65
CA ALA A 161 -8.96 -1.41 17.51
C ALA A 161 -9.56 -0.80 16.24
N SER A 162 -10.87 -1.00 16.04
CA SER A 162 -11.65 -0.47 14.92
C SER A 162 -11.73 1.06 14.89
N ASN A 163 -11.35 1.75 15.97
CA ASN A 163 -11.35 3.21 16.05
C ASN A 163 -10.08 3.83 15.45
N LEU A 164 -9.08 3.03 15.05
CA LEU A 164 -7.92 3.55 14.33
C LEU A 164 -8.42 4.25 13.06
N ASN A 165 -8.06 5.54 12.90
CA ASN A 165 -8.50 6.37 11.78
C ASN A 165 -7.78 5.97 10.49
N TYR A 166 -8.23 4.86 9.88
CA TYR A 166 -7.63 4.26 8.70
C TYR A 166 -8.52 4.47 7.47
N PRO A 167 -7.99 4.82 6.29
CA PRO A 167 -8.76 5.16 5.08
C PRO A 167 -9.34 3.93 4.35
N SER A 168 -9.73 2.90 5.09
CA SER A 168 -10.40 1.71 4.57
C SER A 168 -11.13 0.97 5.69
N LEU A 169 -12.16 0.21 5.36
CA LEU A 169 -12.91 -0.61 6.30
C LEU A 169 -12.79 -2.08 5.90
N ALA A 170 -12.44 -2.93 6.85
CA ALA A 170 -12.57 -4.39 6.73
C ALA A 170 -13.16 -4.94 8.03
N ILE A 171 -14.10 -5.87 7.91
CA ILE A 171 -14.72 -6.55 9.04
C ILE A 171 -14.44 -8.03 8.89
N ALA A 172 -13.61 -8.55 9.79
CA ALA A 172 -13.26 -9.96 9.81
C ALA A 172 -14.47 -10.82 10.22
N ASN A 173 -14.55 -12.04 9.69
CA ASN A 173 -15.49 -13.07 10.13
C ASN A 173 -16.96 -12.60 10.18
N MET A 174 -17.39 -11.76 9.23
CA MET A 174 -18.81 -11.46 9.07
C MET A 174 -19.57 -12.76 8.79
N ARG A 175 -20.31 -13.24 9.79
CA ARG A 175 -21.29 -14.30 9.61
C ARG A 175 -22.49 -13.67 8.91
N GLY A 176 -22.72 -14.07 7.66
CA GLY A 176 -23.95 -13.73 6.95
C GLY A 176 -25.15 -14.31 7.69
N SER A 177 -26.25 -13.55 7.73
CA SER A 177 -27.58 -14.01 8.14
C SER A 177 -28.12 -15.05 7.16
#